data_AF-A0A4U0ZVS5-F1
#
_entry.id   AF-A0A4U0ZVS5-F1
#
_cell.length_a   1.000
_cell.length_b   1.000
_cell.length_c   1.000
_cell.angle_alpha   90.00
_cell.angle_beta   90.00
_cell.angle_gamma   90.00
#
_symmetry.space_group_name_H-M   'P 1'
#
loop_
_entity.id
_entity.type
_entity.pdbx_description
1 polymer ?
#
loop_
_entity_poly.entity_id
_entity_poly.type
_entity_poly.pdbx_seq_one_letter_code
_entity_poly.pdbx_strand_id
1 'polypeptide(L)'
;MISVLSFFDLADFPDAQLFQPARPVWQPLNDLKSYMDSYIYPQYDHGFVKDGVPLPDHVIIHEGKMLNSTGYDIEFGDTTKMGLKVKQGSTILEGASVIMAGAVITGKKIAIGKGVLIETGAMVKSPAILGDCTEVRQGAYLRGYCLAGKRCVLGHTTEIKHSIFLNDAKAGHFAYVGDSILGRDSNLGAGTKFANLRFLPGNIYVFYEGERVDTGRRKLGAILGDGCQTGCNSVTSPGTIMGKEAVLMPNTTAKSGLHQAKAVIR
;
A
#
# COMPACT_ATOMS: atom_id res chain seq x y z
N MET A 1 13.36 2.64 22.66
CA MET A 1 12.01 2.93 22.15
C MET A 1 11.85 2.29 20.77
N ILE A 2 10.72 1.64 20.47
CA ILE A 2 10.38 1.16 19.12
C ILE A 2 10.05 2.37 18.23
N SER A 3 11.06 3.15 17.85
CA SER A 3 10.90 4.40 17.12
C SER A 3 10.80 4.17 15.62
N VAL A 4 10.10 5.06 14.93
CA VAL A 4 9.98 5.07 13.46
C VAL A 4 11.33 4.86 12.74
N LEU A 5 12.37 5.60 13.11
CA LEU A 5 13.68 5.55 12.43
C LEU A 5 14.41 4.22 12.62
N SER A 6 14.04 3.43 13.62
CA SER A 6 14.61 2.10 13.82
C SER A 6 14.11 1.11 12.76
N PHE A 7 13.01 1.40 12.08
CA PHE A 7 12.35 0.50 11.11
C PHE A 7 12.38 1.02 9.69
N PHE A 8 12.41 2.34 9.49
CA PHE A 8 12.18 2.96 8.19
C PHE A 8 13.24 3.98 7.82
N ASP A 9 13.80 3.84 6.61
CA ASP A 9 14.50 4.87 5.87
C ASP A 9 13.50 5.63 4.98
N LEU A 10 13.30 6.90 5.33
CA LEU A 10 12.26 7.77 4.78
C LEU A 10 12.83 8.87 3.88
N ALA A 11 14.13 8.85 3.56
CA ALA A 11 14.81 9.98 2.90
C ALA A 11 14.16 10.45 1.59
N ASP A 12 13.58 9.53 0.81
CA ASP A 12 12.91 9.81 -0.48
C ASP A 12 11.40 9.49 -0.47
N PHE A 13 10.81 9.26 0.71
CA PHE A 13 9.41 8.94 0.88
C PHE A 13 8.57 10.22 0.90
N PRO A 14 7.65 10.44 -0.08
CA PRO A 14 6.94 11.72 -0.22
C PRO A 14 6.17 12.15 1.03
N ASP A 15 5.61 11.19 1.76
CA ASP A 15 4.77 11.42 2.94
C ASP A 15 5.55 11.24 4.26
N ALA A 16 6.88 11.43 4.26
CA ALA A 16 7.74 11.25 5.44
C ALA A 16 7.31 12.07 6.67
N GLN A 17 6.59 13.17 6.46
CA GLN A 17 5.99 13.99 7.53
C GLN A 17 5.01 13.22 8.43
N LEU A 18 4.37 12.16 7.92
CA LEU A 18 3.51 11.27 8.70
C LEU A 18 4.30 10.43 9.71
N PHE A 19 5.61 10.31 9.51
CA PHE A 19 6.51 9.43 10.25
C PHE A 19 7.43 10.23 11.19
N GLN A 20 6.86 10.75 12.28
CA GLN A 20 7.61 11.51 13.29
C GLN A 20 8.70 10.63 13.97
N PRO A 21 9.99 10.99 13.90
CA PRO A 21 11.10 10.15 14.35
C PRO A 21 11.04 9.64 15.80
N ALA A 22 10.61 10.49 16.73
CA ALA A 22 10.58 10.21 18.16
C ALA A 22 9.29 9.52 18.63
N ARG A 23 8.43 9.10 17.71
CA ARG A 23 7.16 8.43 18.02
C ARG A 23 7.27 6.91 17.83
N PRO A 24 6.40 6.13 18.51
CA PRO A 24 6.31 4.70 18.29
C PRO A 24 6.04 4.35 16.82
N VAL A 25 6.57 3.24 16.34
CA VAL A 25 6.49 2.82 14.94
C VAL A 25 5.04 2.63 14.41
N TRP A 26 4.05 2.42 15.29
CA TRP A 26 2.63 2.33 14.92
C TRP A 26 1.91 3.68 14.87
N GLN A 27 2.55 4.78 15.32
CA GLN A 27 1.94 6.11 15.35
C GLN A 27 1.46 6.59 13.96
N PRO A 28 2.17 6.34 12.84
CA PRO A 28 1.67 6.67 11.50
C PRO A 28 0.29 6.09 11.20
N LEU A 29 -0.05 4.91 11.73
CA LEU A 29 -1.39 4.33 11.57
C LEU A 29 -2.44 5.04 12.44
N ASN A 30 -2.07 5.64 13.56
CA ASN A 30 -3.00 6.44 14.36
C ASN A 30 -3.36 7.73 13.63
N ASP A 31 -2.38 8.31 12.95
CA ASP A 31 -2.49 9.61 12.29
C ASP A 31 -2.94 9.50 10.81
N LEU A 32 -2.93 8.29 10.22
CA LEU A 32 -3.21 8.09 8.79
C LEU A 32 -4.56 8.66 8.35
N LYS A 33 -5.62 8.51 9.17
CA LYS A 33 -6.94 9.00 8.79
C LYS A 33 -6.98 10.52 8.72
N SER A 34 -6.53 11.20 9.77
CA SER A 34 -6.49 12.67 9.80
C SER A 34 -5.59 13.21 8.71
N TYR A 35 -4.44 12.57 8.48
CA TYR A 35 -3.53 12.89 7.38
C TYR A 35 -4.21 12.80 6.01
N MET A 36 -4.83 11.67 5.69
CA MET A 36 -5.49 11.48 4.41
C MET A 36 -6.77 12.31 4.26
N ASP A 37 -7.41 12.69 5.37
CA ASP A 37 -8.62 13.52 5.32
C ASP A 37 -8.29 15.00 5.04
N SER A 38 -7.11 15.48 5.43
CA SER A 38 -6.60 16.82 5.15
C SER A 38 -5.71 16.91 3.89
N TYR A 39 -5.38 15.77 3.27
CA TYR A 39 -4.58 15.72 2.05
C TYR A 39 -5.25 16.47 0.89
N ILE A 40 -4.44 17.18 0.09
CA ILE A 40 -4.92 17.93 -1.08
C ILE A 40 -4.95 16.98 -2.29
N TYR A 41 -6.14 16.45 -2.58
CA TYR A 41 -6.33 15.54 -3.72
C TYR A 41 -6.43 16.29 -5.05
N PRO A 42 -5.82 15.77 -6.13
CA PRO A 42 -6.06 16.28 -7.48
C PRO A 42 -7.55 16.27 -7.80
N GLN A 43 -8.02 17.31 -8.49
CA GLN A 43 -9.39 17.36 -8.99
C GLN A 43 -9.42 16.70 -10.35
N TYR A 44 -10.19 15.62 -10.45
CA TYR A 44 -10.35 14.86 -11.68
C TYR A 44 -11.71 15.14 -12.33
N ASP A 45 -11.78 15.06 -13.65
CA ASP A 45 -13.05 15.13 -14.36
C ASP A 45 -13.85 13.82 -14.16
N HIS A 46 -14.91 13.93 -13.36
CA HIS A 46 -15.79 12.82 -13.03
C HIS A 46 -16.65 12.33 -14.20
N GLY A 47 -16.60 12.99 -15.36
CA GLY A 47 -17.19 12.46 -16.60
C GLY A 47 -16.56 11.13 -17.03
N PHE A 48 -15.26 10.95 -16.79
CA PHE A 48 -14.52 9.73 -17.17
C PHE A 48 -14.65 8.60 -16.14
N VAL A 49 -14.78 8.95 -14.85
CA VAL A 49 -14.81 7.98 -13.75
C VAL A 49 -16.07 8.21 -12.92
N LYS A 50 -17.10 7.40 -13.21
CA LYS A 50 -18.36 7.39 -12.44
C LYS A 50 -18.17 6.60 -11.15
N ASP A 51 -18.75 7.12 -10.06
CA ASP A 51 -18.61 6.55 -8.73
C ASP A 51 -19.18 5.13 -8.65
N GLY A 52 -18.33 4.14 -8.35
CA GLY A 52 -18.75 2.75 -8.15
C GLY A 52 -19.20 2.02 -9.41
N VAL A 53 -18.99 2.60 -10.60
CA VAL A 53 -19.31 1.96 -11.88
C VAL A 53 -18.02 1.49 -12.55
N PRO A 54 -17.95 0.24 -13.05
CA PRO A 54 -16.82 -0.21 -13.85
C PRO A 54 -16.57 0.71 -15.05
N LEU A 55 -15.31 1.10 -15.27
CA LEU A 55 -14.95 1.95 -16.40
C LEU A 55 -15.28 1.25 -17.73
N PRO A 56 -15.96 1.90 -18.69
CA PRO A 56 -16.25 1.31 -19.99
C PRO A 56 -15.00 1.20 -20.88
N ASP A 57 -14.08 2.16 -20.76
CA ASP A 57 -12.85 2.27 -21.57
C ASP A 57 -11.65 2.58 -20.67
N HIS A 58 -10.42 2.46 -21.21
CA HIS A 58 -9.24 2.90 -20.46
C HIS A 58 -9.24 4.43 -20.34
N VAL A 59 -8.85 4.91 -19.16
CA VAL A 59 -8.66 6.35 -18.88
C VAL A 59 -7.18 6.60 -18.66
N ILE A 60 -6.64 7.56 -19.40
CA ILE A 60 -5.27 8.02 -19.25
C ILE A 60 -5.28 9.27 -18.35
N ILE A 61 -4.34 9.35 -17.41
CA ILE A 61 -4.09 10.54 -16.60
C ILE A 61 -2.72 11.08 -16.98
N HIS A 62 -2.67 12.30 -17.49
CA HIS A 62 -1.43 12.97 -17.89
C HIS A 62 -1.53 14.47 -17.59
N GLU A 63 -0.51 15.04 -16.95
CA GLU A 63 -0.46 16.48 -16.61
C GLU A 63 -1.71 17.02 -15.90
N GLY A 64 -2.28 16.22 -15.00
CA GLY A 64 -3.48 16.59 -14.23
C GLY A 64 -4.80 16.50 -15.00
N LYS A 65 -4.78 16.02 -16.25
CA LYS A 65 -5.98 15.82 -17.07
C LYS A 65 -6.31 14.33 -17.21
N MET A 66 -7.60 14.03 -17.27
CA MET A 66 -8.11 12.72 -17.68
C MET A 66 -8.45 12.74 -19.17
N LEU A 67 -8.04 11.70 -19.88
CA LEU A 67 -8.22 11.53 -21.32
C LEU A 67 -8.85 10.17 -21.60
N ASN A 68 -9.74 10.10 -22.60
CA ASN A 68 -10.16 8.83 -23.16
C ASN A 68 -8.98 8.19 -23.92
N SER A 69 -8.85 6.87 -23.83
CA SER A 69 -7.79 6.10 -24.52
C SER A 69 -7.96 5.96 -26.03
N THR A 70 -9.09 6.37 -26.61
CA THR A 70 -9.33 6.33 -28.06
C THR A 70 -8.24 7.11 -28.81
N GLY A 71 -7.54 6.42 -29.72
CA GLY A 71 -6.44 7.01 -30.50
C GLY A 71 -5.08 7.04 -29.79
N TYR A 72 -4.95 6.36 -28.65
CA TYR A 72 -3.69 6.16 -27.95
C TYR A 72 -3.25 4.69 -27.99
N ASP A 73 -1.96 4.46 -28.19
CA ASP A 73 -1.33 3.15 -28.05
C ASP A 73 -0.77 3.01 -26.64
N ILE A 74 -1.15 1.93 -25.94
CA ILE A 74 -0.75 1.68 -24.54
C ILE A 74 0.06 0.40 -24.48
N GLU A 75 1.32 0.50 -24.06
CA GLU A 75 2.18 -0.63 -23.71
C GLU A 75 2.23 -0.73 -22.18
N PHE A 76 1.63 -1.77 -21.59
CA PHE A 76 1.44 -1.83 -20.13
C PHE A 76 2.75 -2.05 -19.35
N GLY A 77 3.61 -2.99 -19.77
CA GLY A 77 4.92 -3.24 -19.17
C GLY A 77 4.92 -3.48 -17.64
N ASP A 78 6.11 -3.56 -17.04
CA ASP A 78 6.29 -3.58 -15.58
C ASP A 78 6.40 -2.13 -15.07
N THR A 79 5.34 -1.58 -14.51
CA THR A 79 5.30 -0.19 -14.02
C THR A 79 6.39 0.11 -13.00
N THR A 80 6.73 -0.84 -12.13
CA THR A 80 7.78 -0.67 -11.12
C THR A 80 9.17 -0.48 -11.74
N LYS A 81 9.32 -0.83 -13.03
CA LYS A 81 10.52 -0.60 -13.86
C LYS A 81 10.29 0.42 -14.97
N MET A 82 9.29 1.30 -14.80
CA MET A 82 8.92 2.33 -15.78
C MET A 82 8.51 1.74 -17.15
N GLY A 83 7.88 0.56 -17.14
CA GLY A 83 7.48 -0.16 -18.34
C GLY A 83 6.20 0.36 -19.00
N LEU A 84 5.37 1.13 -18.30
CA LEU A 84 4.13 1.69 -18.83
C LEU A 84 4.44 2.84 -19.79
N LYS A 85 3.98 2.73 -21.03
CA LYS A 85 4.13 3.75 -22.06
C LYS A 85 2.79 4.03 -22.72
N VAL A 86 2.49 5.31 -22.88
CA VAL A 86 1.30 5.79 -23.59
C VAL A 86 1.78 6.67 -24.75
N LYS A 87 1.28 6.40 -25.96
CA LYS A 87 1.66 7.11 -27.17
C LYS A 87 0.43 7.66 -27.89
N GLN A 88 0.57 8.83 -28.50
CA GLN A 88 -0.37 9.37 -29.47
C GLN A 88 0.36 9.57 -30.80
N GLY A 89 0.16 8.65 -31.75
CA GLY A 89 1.00 8.58 -32.94
C GLY A 89 2.48 8.36 -32.56
N SER A 90 3.36 9.31 -32.91
CA SER A 90 4.79 9.24 -32.60
C SER A 90 5.18 9.83 -31.24
N THR A 91 4.25 10.51 -30.55
CA THR A 91 4.56 11.25 -29.31
C THR A 91 4.34 10.38 -28.08
N ILE A 92 5.33 10.30 -27.20
CA ILE A 92 5.22 9.62 -25.89
C ILE A 92 4.69 10.61 -24.85
N LEU A 93 3.67 10.18 -24.10
CA LEU A 93 3.16 10.91 -22.94
C LEU A 93 3.94 10.45 -21.70
N GLU A 94 5.06 11.13 -21.44
CA GLU A 94 5.98 10.79 -20.34
C GLU A 94 5.29 10.89 -18.97
N GLY A 95 5.33 9.79 -18.21
CA GLY A 95 4.70 9.72 -16.89
C GLY A 95 3.17 9.58 -16.90
N ALA A 96 2.57 9.31 -18.06
CA ALA A 96 1.14 9.01 -18.14
C ALA A 96 0.78 7.78 -17.28
N SER A 97 -0.31 7.89 -16.54
CA SER A 97 -0.90 6.81 -15.76
C SER A 97 -2.14 6.28 -16.46
N VAL A 98 -2.47 5.01 -16.24
CA VAL A 98 -3.60 4.35 -16.90
C VAL A 98 -4.49 3.67 -15.88
N ILE A 99 -5.79 3.93 -15.97
CA ILE A 99 -6.84 3.14 -15.33
C ILE A 99 -7.47 2.29 -16.42
N MET A 100 -7.29 0.98 -16.34
CA MET A 100 -7.85 0.06 -17.32
C MET A 100 -9.37 -0.01 -17.23
N ALA A 101 -10.00 -0.35 -18.35
CA ALA A 101 -11.43 -0.61 -18.45
C ALA A 101 -11.80 -1.73 -17.46
N GLY A 102 -12.97 -1.66 -16.88
CA GLY A 102 -13.47 -2.61 -15.88
C GLY A 102 -12.93 -2.39 -14.45
N ALA A 103 -11.91 -1.53 -14.24
CA ALA A 103 -11.57 -1.09 -12.89
C ALA A 103 -12.73 -0.30 -12.28
N VAL A 104 -12.84 -0.28 -10.95
CA VAL A 104 -13.90 0.43 -10.20
C VAL A 104 -13.25 1.38 -9.21
N ILE A 105 -13.59 2.67 -9.31
CA ILE A 105 -13.14 3.69 -8.36
C ILE A 105 -14.34 4.19 -7.57
N THR A 106 -14.22 4.32 -6.25
CA THR A 106 -15.31 4.87 -5.40
C THR A 106 -14.87 6.08 -4.58
N GLY A 107 -15.63 7.16 -4.66
CA GLY A 107 -15.40 8.44 -4.01
C GLY A 107 -14.35 9.30 -4.72
N LYS A 108 -14.11 10.48 -4.17
CA LYS A 108 -13.33 11.55 -4.83
C LYS A 108 -11.93 11.77 -4.28
N LYS A 109 -11.63 11.22 -3.10
CA LYS A 109 -10.32 11.38 -2.44
C LYS A 109 -9.34 10.32 -2.94
N ILE A 110 -8.99 10.36 -4.22
CA ILE A 110 -8.02 9.45 -4.84
C ILE A 110 -6.90 10.28 -5.44
N ALA A 111 -5.65 9.98 -5.13
CA ALA A 111 -4.48 10.61 -5.75
C ALA A 111 -3.69 9.54 -6.50
N ILE A 112 -3.42 9.79 -7.78
CA ILE A 112 -2.69 8.89 -8.68
C ILE A 112 -1.44 9.64 -9.16
N GLY A 113 -0.27 9.11 -8.82
CA GLY A 113 1.04 9.58 -9.25
C GLY A 113 1.31 9.27 -10.74
N LYS A 114 2.53 9.55 -11.20
CA LYS A 114 2.96 9.35 -12.59
C LYS A 114 3.29 7.88 -12.87
N GLY A 115 2.95 7.38 -14.06
CA GLY A 115 3.25 6.00 -14.46
C GLY A 115 2.54 4.92 -13.65
N VAL A 116 1.45 5.25 -12.96
CA VAL A 116 0.64 4.30 -12.19
C VAL A 116 -0.25 3.51 -13.15
N LEU A 117 -0.36 2.20 -12.92
CA LEU A 117 -1.31 1.33 -13.61
C LEU A 117 -2.32 0.78 -12.61
N ILE A 118 -3.61 0.99 -12.89
CA ILE A 118 -4.71 0.32 -12.22
C ILE A 118 -5.32 -0.66 -13.20
N GLU A 119 -5.13 -1.95 -12.95
CA GLU A 119 -5.55 -3.02 -13.84
C GLU A 119 -7.06 -3.26 -13.82
N THR A 120 -7.54 -3.96 -14.84
CA THR A 120 -8.96 -4.33 -14.97
C THR A 120 -9.45 -5.08 -13.72
N GLY A 121 -10.68 -4.80 -13.28
CA GLY A 121 -11.30 -5.45 -12.12
C GLY A 121 -10.69 -5.11 -10.76
N ALA A 122 -9.66 -4.26 -10.69
CA ALA A 122 -9.24 -3.68 -9.41
C ALA A 122 -10.34 -2.73 -8.89
N MET A 123 -10.58 -2.78 -7.58
CA MET A 123 -11.52 -1.88 -6.91
C MET A 123 -10.78 -0.98 -5.92
N VAL A 124 -10.80 0.32 -6.17
CA VAL A 124 -10.12 1.33 -5.33
C VAL A 124 -11.15 2.24 -4.66
N LYS A 125 -11.27 2.11 -3.35
CA LYS A 125 -12.13 2.98 -2.54
C LYS A 125 -11.36 4.14 -1.93
N SER A 126 -12.02 5.29 -1.86
CA SER A 126 -11.47 6.47 -1.20
C SER A 126 -11.42 6.32 0.35
N PRO A 127 -10.48 6.98 1.02
CA PRO A 127 -9.34 7.70 0.43
C PRO A 127 -8.20 6.75 0.00
N ALA A 128 -7.52 7.07 -1.11
CA ALA A 128 -6.33 6.34 -1.54
C ALA A 128 -5.28 7.28 -2.15
N ILE A 129 -4.01 7.05 -1.85
CA ILE A 129 -2.87 7.77 -2.43
C ILE A 129 -1.94 6.72 -3.02
N LEU A 130 -1.72 6.79 -4.34
CA LEU A 130 -0.90 5.86 -5.11
C LEU A 130 0.29 6.62 -5.69
N GLY A 131 1.49 6.41 -5.13
CA GLY A 131 2.70 7.07 -5.58
C GLY A 131 3.19 6.57 -6.94
N ASP A 132 4.13 7.31 -7.53
CA ASP A 132 4.61 7.09 -8.89
C ASP A 132 5.02 5.64 -9.17
N CYS A 133 4.71 5.15 -10.36
CA CYS A 133 5.08 3.82 -10.85
C CYS A 133 4.52 2.65 -10.01
N THR A 134 3.47 2.90 -9.22
CA THR A 134 2.75 1.85 -8.46
C THR A 134 1.82 1.07 -9.37
N GLU A 135 1.73 -0.23 -9.12
CA GLU A 135 0.83 -1.16 -9.80
C GLU A 135 -0.31 -1.56 -8.85
N VAL A 136 -1.55 -1.40 -9.29
CA VAL A 136 -2.74 -1.97 -8.65
C VAL A 136 -3.26 -3.07 -9.55
N ARG A 137 -2.99 -4.32 -9.20
CA ARG A 137 -3.22 -5.47 -10.07
C ARG A 137 -4.67 -5.93 -10.08
N GLN A 138 -4.98 -6.79 -11.05
CA GLN A 138 -6.29 -7.36 -11.28
C GLN A 138 -6.88 -7.95 -9.99
N GLY A 139 -8.09 -7.52 -9.67
CA GLY A 139 -8.83 -7.99 -8.49
C GLY A 139 -8.33 -7.47 -7.15
N ALA A 140 -7.31 -6.60 -7.10
CA ALA A 140 -6.93 -5.92 -5.86
C ALA A 140 -8.12 -5.13 -5.31
N TYR A 141 -8.33 -5.20 -4.00
CA TYR A 141 -9.42 -4.50 -3.32
C TYR A 141 -8.89 -3.56 -2.25
N LEU A 142 -8.81 -2.28 -2.57
CA LEU A 142 -8.43 -1.21 -1.65
C LEU A 142 -9.70 -0.66 -0.98
N ARG A 143 -9.81 -0.85 0.33
CA ARG A 143 -11.00 -0.50 1.13
C ARG A 143 -11.03 0.94 1.63
N GLY A 144 -10.06 1.75 1.24
CA GLY A 144 -9.86 3.12 1.71
C GLY A 144 -8.81 3.22 2.81
N TYR A 145 -8.36 4.46 3.03
CA TYR A 145 -7.21 4.80 3.85
C TYR A 145 -5.95 4.02 3.47
N CYS A 146 -5.70 3.89 2.16
CA CYS A 146 -4.52 3.19 1.64
C CYS A 146 -3.52 4.21 1.09
N LEU A 147 -2.31 4.22 1.65
CA LEU A 147 -1.21 5.08 1.21
C LEU A 147 -0.11 4.18 0.65
N ALA A 148 0.22 4.32 -0.62
CA ALA A 148 1.33 3.63 -1.25
C ALA A 148 2.35 4.63 -1.79
N GLY A 149 3.62 4.42 -1.47
CA GLY A 149 4.74 5.17 -2.01
C GLY A 149 4.99 4.87 -3.48
N LYS A 150 6.24 5.08 -3.91
CA LYS A 150 6.66 4.84 -5.29
C LYS A 150 6.87 3.35 -5.54
N ARG A 151 6.62 2.88 -6.76
CA ARG A 151 6.95 1.52 -7.25
C ARG A 151 6.40 0.39 -6.38
N CYS A 152 5.26 0.63 -5.71
CA CYS A 152 4.61 -0.39 -4.90
C CYS A 152 3.86 -1.38 -5.79
N VAL A 153 3.64 -2.59 -5.28
CA VAL A 153 2.74 -3.58 -5.92
C VAL A 153 1.60 -3.89 -4.96
N LEU A 154 0.41 -3.41 -5.31
CA LEU A 154 -0.85 -3.72 -4.66
C LEU A 154 -1.52 -4.84 -5.46
N GLY A 155 -1.23 -6.08 -5.07
CA GLY A 155 -1.23 -7.20 -5.99
C GLY A 155 -2.56 -7.90 -6.25
N HIS A 156 -2.48 -8.96 -7.06
CA HIS A 156 -3.64 -9.72 -7.53
C HIS A 156 -4.45 -10.25 -6.36
N THR A 157 -5.77 -10.01 -6.39
CA THR A 157 -6.75 -10.43 -5.37
C THR A 157 -6.30 -10.16 -3.93
N THR A 158 -5.49 -9.12 -3.75
CA THR A 158 -5.01 -8.68 -2.43
C THR A 158 -5.97 -7.64 -1.88
N GLU A 159 -6.48 -7.89 -0.67
CA GLU A 159 -7.34 -6.94 0.04
C GLU A 159 -6.48 -6.06 0.94
N ILE A 160 -6.61 -4.74 0.78
CA ILE A 160 -5.84 -3.74 1.50
C ILE A 160 -6.80 -2.77 2.18
N LYS A 161 -6.54 -2.48 3.45
CA LYS A 161 -7.35 -1.55 4.23
C LYS A 161 -6.49 -0.80 5.23
N HIS A 162 -6.64 0.52 5.31
CA HIS A 162 -6.02 1.32 6.37
C HIS A 162 -4.53 0.96 6.54
N SER A 163 -3.75 1.05 5.48
CA SER A 163 -2.38 0.54 5.46
C SER A 163 -1.45 1.45 4.67
N ILE A 164 -0.18 1.44 5.07
CA ILE A 164 0.87 2.26 4.48
C ILE A 164 1.92 1.35 3.85
N PHE A 165 2.20 1.55 2.57
CA PHE A 165 3.27 0.90 1.83
C PHE A 165 4.33 1.95 1.58
N LEU A 166 5.52 1.76 2.13
CA LEU A 166 6.69 2.58 1.79
C LEU A 166 7.17 2.21 0.38
N ASN A 167 8.11 3.00 -0.16
CA ASN A 167 8.62 2.82 -1.52
C ASN A 167 9.04 1.35 -1.78
N ASP A 168 8.70 0.83 -2.96
CA ASP A 168 9.07 -0.52 -3.41
C ASP A 168 8.44 -1.69 -2.62
N ALA A 169 7.51 -1.44 -1.70
CA ALA A 169 6.82 -2.49 -0.96
C ALA A 169 5.80 -3.25 -1.83
N LYS A 170 5.75 -4.58 -1.66
CA LYS A 170 5.00 -5.50 -2.53
C LYS A 170 4.14 -6.47 -1.74
N ALA A 171 2.84 -6.42 -1.97
CA ALA A 171 1.89 -7.46 -1.58
C ALA A 171 1.31 -8.08 -2.86
N GLY A 172 2.10 -8.90 -3.54
CA GLY A 172 1.88 -9.22 -4.95
C GLY A 172 0.70 -10.15 -5.26
N HIS A 173 0.32 -11.03 -4.32
CA HIS A 173 -0.61 -12.12 -4.60
C HIS A 173 -1.39 -12.60 -3.36
N PHE A 174 -2.72 -12.64 -3.47
CA PHE A 174 -3.63 -13.31 -2.52
C PHE A 174 -3.46 -12.91 -1.05
N ALA A 175 -3.06 -11.66 -0.77
CA ALA A 175 -2.75 -11.23 0.59
C ALA A 175 -3.92 -10.48 1.26
N TYR A 176 -3.92 -10.45 2.60
CA TYR A 176 -4.75 -9.54 3.38
C TYR A 176 -3.85 -8.60 4.19
N VAL A 177 -3.95 -7.30 3.91
CA VAL A 177 -3.14 -6.23 4.52
C VAL A 177 -4.06 -5.20 5.16
N GLY A 178 -4.39 -5.41 6.44
CA GLY A 178 -5.26 -4.54 7.22
C GLY A 178 -4.51 -3.87 8.37
N ASP A 179 -4.69 -2.55 8.55
CA ASP A 179 -4.14 -1.81 9.69
C ASP A 179 -2.62 -2.00 9.86
N SER A 180 -1.86 -1.92 8.76
CA SER A 180 -0.47 -2.38 8.67
C SER A 180 0.48 -1.38 7.99
N ILE A 181 1.78 -1.50 8.26
CA ILE A 181 2.84 -0.76 7.56
C ILE A 181 3.80 -1.76 6.93
N LEU A 182 4.10 -1.59 5.65
CA LEU A 182 5.17 -2.33 4.96
C LEU A 182 6.32 -1.36 4.66
N GLY A 183 7.49 -1.63 5.23
CA GLY A 183 8.73 -0.88 5.02
C GLY A 183 9.23 -0.98 3.58
N ARG A 184 10.22 -0.16 3.25
CA ARG A 184 10.80 -0.11 1.91
C ARG A 184 11.27 -1.51 1.49
N ASP A 185 11.09 -1.87 0.22
CA ASP A 185 11.56 -3.15 -0.34
C ASP A 185 10.99 -4.40 0.39
N SER A 186 9.95 -4.23 1.21
CA SER A 186 9.29 -5.36 1.84
C SER A 186 8.51 -6.15 0.78
N ASN A 187 8.59 -7.47 0.81
CA ASN A 187 7.85 -8.29 -0.15
C ASN A 187 7.15 -9.46 0.55
N LEU A 188 5.84 -9.56 0.28
CA LEU A 188 5.00 -10.59 0.85
C LEU A 188 4.92 -11.81 -0.08
N GLY A 189 5.22 -12.98 0.47
CA GLY A 189 4.95 -14.25 -0.19
C GLY A 189 3.46 -14.41 -0.46
N ALA A 190 3.12 -15.11 -1.54
CA ALA A 190 1.73 -15.30 -1.96
C ALA A 190 0.89 -15.90 -0.82
N GLY A 191 -0.29 -15.35 -0.58
CA GLY A 191 -1.16 -15.84 0.48
C GLY A 191 -0.83 -15.36 1.89
N THR A 192 0.08 -14.39 2.07
CA THR A 192 0.39 -13.82 3.39
C THR A 192 -0.82 -13.09 3.99
N LYS A 193 -1.11 -13.32 5.28
CA LYS A 193 -2.28 -12.73 5.96
C LYS A 193 -1.88 -12.02 7.25
N PHE A 194 -2.22 -10.74 7.35
CA PHE A 194 -2.04 -9.98 8.57
C PHE A 194 -3.33 -9.96 9.40
N ALA A 195 -3.41 -10.81 10.42
CA ALA A 195 -4.52 -10.70 11.37
C ALA A 195 -4.41 -9.37 12.12
N ASN A 196 -5.49 -8.59 12.16
CA ASN A 196 -5.49 -7.25 12.74
C ASN A 196 -6.39 -7.08 13.97
N LEU A 197 -7.11 -8.12 14.40
CA LEU A 197 -8.05 -8.05 15.52
C LEU A 197 -7.81 -9.21 16.49
N ARG A 198 -7.72 -8.91 17.79
CA ARG A 198 -7.65 -9.91 18.86
C ARG A 198 -9.04 -10.44 19.19
N PHE A 199 -9.13 -11.74 19.48
CA PHE A 199 -10.36 -12.37 19.99
C PHE A 199 -10.85 -11.71 21.28
N LEU A 200 -9.93 -11.45 22.21
CA LEU A 200 -10.23 -10.78 23.47
C LEU A 200 -10.48 -9.28 23.26
N PRO A 201 -11.36 -8.65 24.06
CA PRO A 201 -11.60 -7.22 24.01
C PRO A 201 -10.37 -6.40 24.42
N GLY A 202 -10.41 -5.10 24.13
CA GLY A 202 -9.35 -4.14 24.44
C GLY A 202 -8.33 -3.95 23.32
N ASN A 203 -7.37 -3.06 23.59
CA ASN A 203 -6.35 -2.66 22.63
C ASN A 203 -5.33 -3.78 22.37
N ILE A 204 -4.56 -3.59 21.30
CA ILE A 204 -3.37 -4.38 21.01
C ILE A 204 -2.20 -3.77 21.77
N TYR A 205 -1.40 -4.63 22.36
CA TYR A 205 -0.23 -4.25 23.15
C TYR A 205 1.00 -4.87 22.51
N VAL A 206 2.13 -4.16 22.59
CA VAL A 206 3.43 -4.62 22.12
C VAL A 206 4.33 -4.79 23.33
N PHE A 207 5.01 -5.93 23.41
CA PHE A 207 6.04 -6.14 24.42
C PHE A 207 7.39 -5.59 23.94
N TYR A 208 8.01 -4.74 24.74
CA TYR A 208 9.30 -4.11 24.46
C TYR A 208 10.08 -3.89 25.74
N GLU A 209 11.34 -4.35 25.79
CA GLU A 209 12.24 -4.18 26.96
C GLU A 209 11.61 -4.62 28.30
N GLY A 210 10.82 -5.70 28.28
CA GLY A 210 10.14 -6.23 29.48
C GLY A 210 8.82 -5.52 29.82
N GLU A 211 8.51 -4.40 29.16
CA GLU A 211 7.31 -3.61 29.39
C GLU A 211 6.23 -3.91 28.35
N ARG A 212 4.96 -3.78 28.78
CA ARG A 212 3.79 -3.93 27.91
C ARG A 212 3.28 -2.55 27.51
N VAL A 213 3.48 -2.19 26.25
CA VAL A 213 3.11 -0.87 25.71
C VAL A 213 1.75 -0.94 25.02
N ASP A 214 0.79 -0.10 25.42
CA ASP A 214 -0.50 0.05 24.72
C ASP A 214 -0.29 0.82 23.41
N THR A 215 -0.77 0.26 22.30
CA THR A 215 -0.68 0.91 20.98
C THR A 215 -1.76 1.99 20.78
N GLY A 216 -2.78 2.01 21.64
CA GLY A 216 -3.98 2.84 21.48
C GLY A 216 -4.95 2.30 20.42
N ARG A 217 -4.68 1.11 19.85
CA ARG A 217 -5.43 0.57 18.72
C ARG A 217 -6.18 -0.71 19.08
N ARG A 218 -7.49 -0.72 18.79
CA ARG A 218 -8.27 -1.98 18.77
C ARG A 218 -7.87 -2.90 17.61
N LYS A 219 -7.44 -2.31 16.48
CA LYS A 219 -6.98 -3.02 15.29
C LYS A 219 -5.59 -2.59 14.85
N LEU A 220 -4.70 -3.57 14.71
CA LEU A 220 -3.31 -3.41 14.28
C LEU A 220 -2.87 -4.75 13.69
N GLY A 221 -2.55 -4.76 12.39
CA GLY A 221 -2.06 -5.92 11.69
C GLY A 221 -0.58 -6.14 11.98
N ALA A 222 0.26 -5.93 10.96
CA ALA A 222 1.70 -6.04 11.07
C ALA A 222 2.42 -4.74 10.71
N ILE A 223 3.60 -4.55 11.29
CA ILE A 223 4.54 -3.49 10.91
C ILE A 223 5.83 -4.18 10.51
N LEU A 224 6.16 -4.13 9.22
CA LEU A 224 7.38 -4.67 8.67
C LEU A 224 8.38 -3.53 8.47
N GLY A 225 9.58 -3.61 9.06
CA GLY A 225 10.67 -2.70 8.74
C GLY A 225 11.20 -2.90 7.32
N ASP A 226 12.10 -2.02 6.88
CA ASP A 226 12.67 -2.09 5.52
C ASP A 226 13.32 -3.45 5.22
N GLY A 227 13.16 -3.94 4.00
CA GLY A 227 13.74 -5.18 3.49
C GLY A 227 13.11 -6.46 4.06
N CYS A 228 12.01 -6.38 4.81
CA CYS A 228 11.37 -7.56 5.36
C CYS A 228 10.78 -8.47 4.28
N GLN A 229 10.84 -9.78 4.50
CA GLN A 229 10.26 -10.76 3.59
C GLN A 229 9.33 -11.69 4.35
N THR A 230 8.21 -12.07 3.73
CA THR A 230 7.36 -13.16 4.24
C THR A 230 7.31 -14.29 3.23
N GLY A 231 7.31 -15.53 3.73
CA GLY A 231 7.12 -16.72 2.92
C GLY A 231 5.66 -16.91 2.55
N CYS A 232 5.42 -17.73 1.51
CA CYS A 232 4.07 -18.04 1.06
C CYS A 232 3.22 -18.63 2.20
N ASN A 233 1.93 -18.26 2.22
CA ASN A 233 0.95 -18.69 3.21
C ASN A 233 1.33 -18.44 4.68
N SER A 234 2.27 -17.53 4.93
CA SER A 234 2.59 -17.11 6.29
C SER A 234 1.49 -16.22 6.89
N VAL A 235 1.45 -16.16 8.21
CA VAL A 235 0.46 -15.39 8.97
C VAL A 235 1.16 -14.55 10.02
N THR A 236 0.70 -13.34 10.26
CA THR A 236 1.11 -12.56 11.44
C THR A 236 -0.04 -12.44 12.41
N SER A 237 0.25 -12.58 13.70
CA SER A 237 -0.70 -12.24 14.76
C SER A 237 -0.91 -10.72 14.83
N PRO A 238 -2.03 -10.22 15.40
CA PRO A 238 -2.23 -8.79 15.59
C PRO A 238 -1.11 -8.13 16.40
N GLY A 239 -0.57 -7.01 15.92
CA GLY A 239 0.54 -6.30 16.56
C GLY A 239 1.91 -6.97 16.39
N THR A 240 2.09 -7.76 15.33
CA THR A 240 3.43 -8.27 14.98
C THR A 240 4.26 -7.12 14.41
N ILE A 241 5.46 -6.91 14.94
CA ILE A 241 6.40 -5.90 14.47
C ILE A 241 7.70 -6.61 14.09
N MET A 242 8.11 -6.51 12.84
CA MET A 242 9.34 -7.11 12.33
C MET A 242 10.38 -6.02 12.10
N GLY A 243 11.57 -6.15 12.71
CA GLY A 243 12.70 -5.27 12.47
C GLY A 243 13.24 -5.38 11.04
N LYS A 244 14.08 -4.43 10.63
CA LYS A 244 14.66 -4.38 9.28
C LYS A 244 15.25 -5.74 8.86
N GLU A 245 15.04 -6.11 7.61
CA GLU A 245 15.56 -7.33 6.97
C GLU A 245 15.13 -8.65 7.67
N ALA A 246 14.11 -8.62 8.53
CA ALA A 246 13.59 -9.86 9.12
C ALA A 246 12.81 -10.68 8.09
N VAL A 247 12.85 -12.01 8.25
CA VAL A 247 12.22 -12.96 7.36
C VAL A 247 11.26 -13.84 8.14
N LEU A 248 10.00 -13.90 7.69
CA LEU A 248 9.01 -14.85 8.17
C LEU A 248 8.95 -16.05 7.23
N MET A 249 9.19 -17.27 7.72
CA MET A 249 9.24 -18.45 6.86
C MET A 249 7.86 -18.84 6.29
N PRO A 250 7.82 -19.57 5.15
CA PRO A 250 6.58 -20.04 4.56
C PRO A 250 5.79 -20.92 5.53
N ASN A 251 4.46 -20.79 5.52
CA ASN A 251 3.53 -21.50 6.40
C ASN A 251 3.76 -21.28 7.92
N THR A 252 4.56 -20.29 8.32
CA THR A 252 4.79 -19.94 9.73
C THR A 252 3.81 -18.86 10.20
N THR A 253 3.45 -18.90 11.48
CA THR A 253 2.75 -17.80 12.16
C THR A 253 3.71 -16.98 13.04
N ALA A 254 3.91 -15.70 12.69
CA ALA A 254 4.61 -14.77 13.56
C ALA A 254 3.75 -14.42 14.77
N LYS A 255 4.34 -14.53 15.97
CA LYS A 255 3.72 -14.13 17.23
C LYS A 255 3.64 -12.60 17.33
N SER A 256 2.65 -12.12 18.08
CA SER A 256 2.51 -10.69 18.40
C SER A 256 3.74 -10.17 19.14
N GLY A 257 4.11 -8.91 18.93
CA GLY A 257 5.28 -8.27 19.53
C GLY A 257 6.42 -8.03 18.55
N LEU A 258 7.54 -7.56 19.10
CA LEU A 258 8.73 -7.19 18.34
C LEU A 258 9.61 -8.42 18.03
N HIS A 259 9.88 -8.63 16.74
CA HIS A 259 10.92 -9.51 16.21
C HIS A 259 12.10 -8.64 15.77
N GLN A 260 13.31 -9.01 16.21
CA GLN A 260 14.51 -8.20 15.98
C GLN A 260 14.85 -8.06 14.49
N ALA A 261 15.65 -7.05 14.16
CA ALA A 261 16.20 -6.92 12.81
C ALA A 261 16.97 -8.19 12.42
N LYS A 262 16.85 -8.60 11.15
CA LYS A 262 17.48 -9.81 10.58
C LYS A 262 17.03 -11.12 11.23
N ALA A 263 15.97 -11.10 12.04
CA ALA A 263 15.43 -12.33 12.63
C ALA A 263 14.85 -13.25 11.56
N VAL A 264 15.04 -14.56 11.75
CA VAL A 264 14.35 -15.60 10.97
C VAL A 264 13.26 -16.20 11.85
N ILE A 265 12.00 -15.89 11.54
CA ILE A 265 10.82 -16.31 12.29
C ILE A 265 10.33 -17.63 11.71
N ARG A 266 10.30 -18.67 12.52
CA ARG A 266 9.99 -20.06 12.13
C ARG A 266 8.83 -20.63 12.92
#